data_AF-E9I5C5-F1
#
_entry.id   AF-E9I5C5-F1
#
_cell.length_a   1.000
_cell.length_b   1.000
_cell.length_c   1.000
_cell.angle_alpha   90.00
_cell.angle_beta   90.00
_cell.angle_gamma   90.00
#
_symmetry.space_group_name_H-M   'P 1'
#
loop_
_entity.id
_entity.type
_entity.pdbx_description
1 polymer ?
#
loop_
_entity_poly.entity_id
_entity_poly.type
_entity_poly.pdbx_seq_one_letter_code
_entity_poly.pdbx_strand_id
1 'polypeptide(L)'
;MYSDFAQLLKDAAEDANTTLVAVTGTGDYFSSGNDLTNFTSFSGSISEAAEEGKRNLKIFVNSLVDFPKPNIGVVNGPAVGIACTILGLMDAWDFPEL
;
A
#
# COMPACT_ATOMS: atom_id res chain seq x y z
N MET A 1 2.13 7.75 -4.53
CA MET A 1 1.35 6.71 -3.82
C MET A 1 2.23 5.84 -2.92
N TYR A 2 3.07 4.93 -3.43
CA TYR A 2 3.89 4.05 -2.57
C TYR A 2 4.75 4.78 -1.54
N SER A 3 5.50 5.79 -1.99
CA SER A 3 6.37 6.59 -1.10
C SER A 3 5.55 7.38 -0.08
N ASP A 4 4.43 7.96 -0.49
CA ASP A 4 3.55 8.73 0.40
C ASP A 4 2.92 7.83 1.47
N PHE A 5 2.49 6.63 1.08
CA PHE A 5 1.93 5.65 2.01
C PHE A 5 2.98 5.19 3.03
N ALA A 6 4.19 4.87 2.57
CA ALA A 6 5.29 4.48 3.44
C ALA A 6 5.66 5.60 4.43
N GLN A 7 5.62 6.86 3.98
CA GLN A 7 5.85 8.01 4.84
C GLN A 7 4.74 8.17 5.88
N LEU A 8 3.46 8.02 5.50
CA LEU A 8 2.34 8.07 6.44
C LEU A 8 2.43 6.99 7.52
N LEU A 9 2.83 5.76 7.16
CA LEU A 9 3.07 4.70 8.15
C LEU A 9 4.23 5.04 9.07
N LYS A 10 5.31 5.62 8.55
CA LYS A 10 6.43 6.07 9.37
C LYS A 10 5.98 7.14 10.38
N ASP A 11 5.26 8.16 9.91
CA ASP A 11 4.77 9.25 10.77
C ASP A 11 3.81 8.71 11.84
N ALA A 12 2.91 7.79 11.47
CA ALA A 12 2.01 7.11 12.39
C ALA A 12 2.74 6.22 13.40
N ALA A 13 3.88 5.63 13.04
CA ALA A 13 4.69 4.83 13.95
C ALA A 13 5.35 5.71 15.02
N GLU A 14 5.84 6.89 14.64
CA GLU A 14 6.54 7.84 15.51
C GLU A 14 5.59 8.66 16.40
N ASP A 15 4.31 8.84 16.01
CA ASP A 15 3.32 9.57 16.82
C ASP A 15 2.80 8.75 18.01
N ALA A 16 3.12 9.17 19.24
CA ALA A 16 2.68 8.53 20.46
C ALA A 16 1.15 8.56 20.68
N ASN A 17 0.42 9.46 20.00
CA ASN A 17 -1.04 9.53 20.10
C ASN A 17 -1.76 8.58 19.13
N THR A 18 -1.05 8.07 18.12
CA THR A 18 -1.61 7.09 17.18
C THR A 18 -1.58 5.69 17.81
N THR A 19 -2.76 5.09 17.95
CA THR A 19 -2.91 3.73 18.53
C THR A 19 -2.90 2.64 17.46
N LEU A 20 -3.53 2.89 16.31
CA LEU A 20 -3.64 1.97 15.18
C LEU A 20 -3.80 2.74 13.88
N VAL A 21 -3.62 2.08 12.75
CA VAL A 21 -3.91 2.59 11.41
C VAL A 21 -4.99 1.74 10.77
N ALA A 22 -6.00 2.40 10.19
CA ALA A 22 -7.01 1.76 9.35
C ALA A 22 -6.88 2.31 7.93
N VAL A 23 -6.88 1.42 6.94
CA VAL A 23 -6.67 1.73 5.52
C VAL A 23 -7.92 1.38 4.74
N THR A 24 -8.42 2.31 3.93
CA THR A 24 -9.58 2.09 3.06
C THR A 24 -9.42 2.84 1.74
N GLY A 25 -10.19 2.45 0.74
CA GLY A 25 -10.28 3.17 -0.53
C GLY A 25 -11.36 4.25 -0.50
N THR A 26 -11.33 5.12 -1.49
CA THR A 26 -12.38 6.13 -1.71
C THR A 26 -13.24 5.72 -2.90
N GLY A 27 -14.56 5.86 -2.78
CA GLY A 27 -15.52 5.43 -3.81
C GLY A 27 -15.82 3.92 -3.72
N ASP A 28 -16.10 3.31 -4.87
CA ASP A 28 -16.64 1.95 -4.95
C ASP A 28 -15.56 0.84 -4.93
N TYR A 29 -14.28 1.22 -4.90
CA TYR A 29 -13.15 0.30 -4.92
C TYR A 29 -12.24 0.56 -3.72
N PHE A 30 -11.68 -0.51 -3.15
CA PHE A 30 -10.56 -0.39 -2.25
C PHE A 30 -9.31 0.06 -3.01
N SER A 31 -9.00 -0.64 -4.11
CA SER A 31 -8.03 -0.20 -5.11
C SER A 31 -8.09 -1.07 -6.36
N SER A 32 -7.99 -0.44 -7.54
CA SER A 32 -7.87 -1.12 -8.84
C SER A 32 -6.45 -1.61 -9.15
N GLY A 33 -5.52 -1.51 -8.20
CA GLY A 33 -4.14 -1.94 -8.35
C GLY A 33 -3.20 -0.82 -8.82
N ASN A 34 -2.18 -1.20 -9.59
CA ASN A 34 -1.18 -0.25 -10.06
C ASN A 34 -1.66 0.55 -11.26
N ASP A 35 -1.37 1.85 -11.22
CA ASP A 35 -1.54 2.70 -12.38
C ASP A 35 -0.60 2.25 -13.50
N LEU A 36 -1.19 1.84 -14.63
CA LEU A 36 -0.47 1.31 -15.78
C LEU A 36 0.33 2.37 -16.53
N THR A 37 0.01 3.65 -16.36
CA THR A 37 0.77 4.75 -16.96
C THR A 37 2.20 4.82 -16.41
N ASN A 38 2.45 4.27 -15.22
CA ASN A 38 3.80 4.14 -14.66
C ASN A 38 4.72 3.27 -15.53
N PHE A 39 4.16 2.30 -16.28
CA PHE A 39 4.96 1.44 -17.16
C PHE A 39 5.23 2.10 -18.52
N THR A 40 4.43 3.07 -18.94
CA THR A 40 4.56 3.73 -20.25
C THR A 40 5.29 5.07 -20.18
N SER A 41 5.39 5.68 -18.99
CA SER A 41 5.93 7.04 -18.81
C SER A 41 7.41 7.08 -18.46
N PHE A 42 8.08 5.93 -18.35
CA PHE A 42 9.49 5.86 -18.02
C PHE A 42 10.37 6.19 -19.23
N SER A 43 11.29 7.13 -19.07
CA SER A 43 12.16 7.63 -20.15
C SER A 43 13.50 6.91 -20.30
N GLY A 44 13.79 5.92 -19.44
CA GLY A 44 15.01 5.10 -19.50
C GLY A 44 14.77 3.70 -20.07
N SER A 45 15.75 2.82 -19.88
CA SER A 45 15.64 1.41 -20.30
C SER A 45 14.65 0.63 -19.43
N ILE A 46 14.11 -0.46 -19.99
CA ILE A 46 13.23 -1.39 -19.26
C ILE A 46 13.91 -1.92 -17.98
N SER A 47 15.22 -2.14 -18.02
CA SER A 47 15.97 -2.62 -16.85
C SER A 47 16.03 -1.59 -15.73
N GLU A 48 16.23 -0.31 -16.06
CA GLU A 48 16.24 0.77 -15.07
C GLU A 48 14.84 0.96 -14.46
N ALA A 49 13.79 0.88 -15.28
CA ALA A 49 12.41 0.94 -14.82
C ALA A 49 12.10 -0.21 -13.83
N ALA A 50 12.57 -1.41 -14.13
CA ALA A 50 12.36 -2.59 -13.28
C ALA A 50 13.08 -2.47 -11.93
N GLU A 51 14.33 -2.03 -11.91
CA GLU A 51 15.07 -1.83 -10.66
C GLU A 51 14.50 -0.69 -9.82
N GLU A 52 14.02 0.38 -10.45
CA GLU A 52 13.28 1.44 -9.76
C GLU A 52 11.96 0.94 -9.15
N GLY A 53 11.14 0.23 -9.95
CA GLY A 53 9.90 -0.34 -9.48
C GLY A 53 10.13 -1.28 -8.29
N LYS A 54 11.14 -2.14 -8.37
CA LYS A 54 11.55 -3.05 -7.30
C LYS A 54 11.99 -2.30 -6.04
N ARG A 55 12.77 -1.23 -6.17
CA ARG A 55 13.18 -0.39 -5.03
C ARG A 55 11.98 0.22 -4.32
N ASN A 56 11.06 0.83 -5.08
CA ASN A 56 9.89 1.50 -4.53
C ASN A 56 8.93 0.50 -3.88
N LEU A 57 8.70 -0.65 -4.51
CA LEU A 57 7.91 -1.74 -3.94
C LEU A 57 8.53 -2.28 -2.65
N LYS A 58 9.85 -2.43 -2.60
CA LYS A 58 10.54 -2.92 -1.40
C LYS A 58 10.38 -1.95 -0.22
N ILE A 59 10.51 -0.65 -0.44
CA ILE A 59 10.29 0.36 0.59
C ILE A 59 8.85 0.30 1.10
N PHE A 60 7.88 0.23 0.18
CA PHE A 60 6.46 0.18 0.52
C PHE A 60 6.08 -1.09 1.29
N VAL A 61 6.48 -2.27 0.81
CA VAL A 61 6.21 -3.55 1.48
C VAL A 61 6.88 -3.61 2.86
N ASN A 62 8.14 -3.18 2.96
CA ASN A 62 8.82 -3.14 4.26
C ASN A 62 8.11 -2.20 5.24
N SER A 63 7.59 -1.06 4.78
CA SER A 63 6.87 -0.14 5.67
C SER A 63 5.62 -0.77 6.30
N LEU A 64 4.94 -1.68 5.59
CA LEU A 64 3.80 -2.44 6.12
C LEU A 64 4.25 -3.52 7.10
N VAL A 65 5.31 -4.26 6.76
CA VAL A 65 5.83 -5.38 7.57
C VAL A 65 6.47 -4.89 8.87
N ASP A 66 7.19 -3.77 8.83
CA ASP A 66 7.94 -3.23 9.96
C ASP A 66 7.08 -2.28 10.83
N PHE A 67 5.82 -2.02 10.46
CA PHE A 67 4.95 -1.09 11.19
C PHE A 67 4.65 -1.63 12.61
N PRO A 68 4.98 -0.88 13.68
CA PRO A 68 5.00 -1.44 15.04
C PRO A 68 3.65 -1.37 15.77
N LYS A 69 2.56 -1.05 15.07
CA LYS A 69 1.22 -0.84 15.64
C LYS A 69 0.18 -1.59 14.82
N PRO A 70 -1.01 -1.89 15.36
CA PRO A 70 -2.06 -2.55 14.60
C PRO A 70 -2.40 -1.81 13.31
N ASN A 71 -2.37 -2.54 12.20
CA ASN A 71 -2.60 -2.09 10.84
C ASN A 71 -3.76 -2.92 10.27
N ILE A 72 -4.87 -2.24 9.95
CA ILE A 72 -6.14 -2.87 9.62
C ILE A 72 -6.64 -2.42 8.24
N GLY A 73 -6.98 -3.39 7.38
CA GLY A 73 -7.64 -3.15 6.11
C GLY A 73 -9.16 -3.08 6.26
N VAL A 74 -9.76 -1.93 5.93
CA VAL A 74 -11.22 -1.75 5.85
C VAL A 74 -11.60 -1.77 4.38
N VAL A 75 -12.00 -2.94 3.87
CA VAL A 75 -12.10 -3.18 2.43
C VAL A 75 -13.48 -2.80 1.90
N ASN A 76 -13.62 -1.55 1.47
CA ASN A 76 -14.89 -0.93 1.02
C ASN A 76 -15.36 -1.34 -0.38
N GLY A 77 -14.64 -2.21 -1.07
CA GLY A 77 -14.93 -2.61 -2.45
C GLY A 77 -13.81 -3.46 -3.04
N PRO A 78 -13.80 -3.72 -4.36
CA PRO A 78 -12.82 -4.62 -4.95
C PRO A 78 -11.37 -4.18 -4.72
N ALA A 79 -10.52 -5.14 -4.37
CA ALA A 79 -9.08 -4.99 -4.19
C ALA A 79 -8.35 -5.82 -5.26
N VAL A 80 -7.65 -5.16 -6.18
CA VAL A 80 -7.03 -5.79 -7.35
C VAL A 80 -5.51 -5.70 -7.30
N GLY A 81 -4.83 -6.80 -7.66
CA GLY A 81 -3.37 -6.83 -7.79
C GLY A 81 -2.66 -6.56 -6.46
N ILE A 82 -1.77 -5.57 -6.43
CA ILE A 82 -0.97 -5.21 -5.24
C ILE A 82 -1.85 -4.90 -4.02
N ALA A 83 -3.07 -4.40 -4.23
CA ALA A 83 -4.00 -4.11 -3.15
C ALA A 83 -4.41 -5.37 -2.38
N CYS A 84 -4.64 -6.48 -3.10
CA CYS A 84 -4.90 -7.78 -2.49
C CYS A 84 -3.65 -8.32 -1.77
N THR A 85 -2.46 -8.11 -2.36
CA THR A 85 -1.20 -8.52 -1.74
C THR A 85 -0.95 -7.83 -0.40
N ILE A 86 -1.16 -6.51 -0.31
CA ILE A 86 -0.91 -5.78 0.95
C ILE A 86 -1.90 -6.14 2.05
N LEU A 87 -3.14 -6.51 1.74
CA LEU A 87 -4.11 -6.98 2.74
C LEU A 87 -3.58 -8.22 3.47
N GLY A 88 -2.87 -9.12 2.78
CA GLY A 88 -2.21 -10.27 3.40
C GLY A 88 -1.01 -9.92 4.29
N LEU A 89 -0.54 -8.66 4.26
CA LEU A 89 0.51 -8.13 5.13
C LEU A 89 -0.05 -7.29 6.29
N MET A 90 -1.37 -7.07 6.33
CA MET A 90 -2.03 -6.37 7.42
C MET A 90 -2.37 -7.33 8.56
N ASP A 91 -2.50 -6.82 9.79
CA ASP A 91 -2.79 -7.64 10.97
C ASP A 91 -4.20 -8.23 10.93
N ALA A 92 -5.14 -7.46 10.37
CA ALA A 92 -6.48 -7.91 10.06
C ALA A 92 -7.05 -7.14 8.87
N TRP A 93 -8.00 -7.73 8.18
CA TRP A 93 -8.81 -7.05 7.18
C TRP A 93 -10.23 -7.60 7.20
N ASP A 94 -11.20 -6.72 6.92
CA ASP A 94 -12.61 -7.07 6.88
C ASP A 94 -13.23 -6.68 5.53
N PHE A 95 -14.12 -7.55 5.04
CA PHE A 95 -15.02 -7.29 3.92
C PHE A 95 -16.43 -7.22 4.48
N PRO A 96 -16.98 -6.02 4.74
CA PRO A 96 -18.29 -5.87 5.38
C PRO A 96 -19.48 -6.43 4.57
N GLU A 97 -19.26 -6.88 3.33
CA GLU A 97 -20.29 -7.45 2.44
C GLU A 97 -20.15 -8.97 2.16
N LEU A 98 -19.31 -9.71 2.90
CA LEU A 98 -19.23 -11.18 2.85
C LEU A 98 -19.72 -11.85 4.14
#